data_AF-A0A963X9J7-F1
#
_entry.id   AF-A0A963X9J7-F1
#
_cell.length_a   1.000
_cell.length_b   1.000
_cell.length_c   1.000
_cell.angle_alpha   90.00
_cell.angle_beta   90.00
_cell.angle_gamma   90.00
#
_symmetry.space_group_name_H-M   'P 1'
#
loop_
_entity.id
_entity.type
_entity.pdbx_description
1 polymer ?
#
loop_
_entity_poly.entity_id
_entity_poly.type
_entity_poly.pdbx_seq_one_letter_code
_entity_poly.pdbx_strand_id
1 'polypeptide(L)'
;AGTPGAAFAVDHFIHWAVHHAGAMVADMGGIDALVFTGGIGENAAGLRAGIMRGLSYLGLDFDALANERGATTLHLPGSRVQALVHPADEESWIVEEARRILSGGQARA
;
A
#
# COMPACT_ATOMS: atom_id res chain seq x y z
N ALA A 1 -2.46 13.62 20.02
CA ALA A 1 -1.31 13.64 19.08
C ALA A 1 -0.10 14.26 19.78
N GLY A 2 1.13 13.89 19.41
CA GLY A 2 2.37 14.52 19.91
C GLY A 2 2.89 14.03 21.27
N THR A 3 2.39 12.91 21.81
CA THR A 3 2.93 12.30 23.04
C THR A 3 3.94 11.20 22.69
N PRO A 4 4.87 10.84 23.61
CA PRO A 4 5.78 9.72 23.39
C PRO A 4 5.05 8.40 23.10
N GLY A 5 3.93 8.14 23.78
CA GLY A 5 3.10 6.95 23.53
C GLY A 5 2.46 6.96 22.14
N ALA A 6 2.06 8.12 21.62
CA ALA A 6 1.53 8.23 20.27
C ALA A 6 2.62 8.01 19.20
N ALA A 7 3.83 8.54 19.43
CA ALA A 7 4.97 8.29 18.55
C ALA A 7 5.32 6.79 18.52
N PHE A 8 5.40 6.16 19.70
CA PHE A 8 5.62 4.71 19.80
C PHE A 8 4.57 3.90 19.05
N ALA A 9 3.28 4.25 19.16
CA ALA A 9 2.22 3.54 18.46
C ALA A 9 2.38 3.63 16.92
N VAL A 10 2.78 4.80 16.40
CA VAL A 10 3.06 5.00 14.98
C VAL A 10 4.26 4.17 14.54
N ASP A 11 5.36 4.20 15.28
CA ASP A 11 6.57 3.44 14.96
C ASP A 11 6.31 1.93 15.02
N HIS A 12 5.56 1.48 16.02
CA HIS A 12 5.14 0.08 16.16
C HIS A 12 4.25 -0.37 14.99
N PHE A 13 3.32 0.48 14.54
CA PHE A 13 2.51 0.19 13.35
C PHE A 13 3.38 0.06 12.09
N ILE A 14 4.30 1.00 11.86
CA ILE A 14 5.23 0.96 10.72
C ILE A 14 6.06 -0.34 10.76
N HIS A 15 6.59 -0.71 11.94
CA HIS A 15 7.36 -1.93 12.12
C HIS A 15 6.59 -3.17 11.66
N TRP A 16 5.36 -3.35 12.14
CA TRP A 16 4.55 -4.52 11.77
C TRP A 16 4.10 -4.50 10.32
N ALA A 17 3.78 -3.34 9.76
CA ALA A 17 3.47 -3.21 8.34
C ALA A 17 4.67 -3.64 7.46
N VAL A 18 5.88 -3.18 7.80
CA VAL A 18 7.11 -3.58 7.10
C VAL A 18 7.41 -5.07 7.31
N HIS A 19 7.21 -5.60 8.52
CA HIS A 19 7.41 -7.02 8.81
C HIS A 19 6.51 -7.91 7.96
N HIS A 20 5.19 -7.64 7.94
CA HIS A 20 4.24 -8.44 7.17
C HIS A 20 4.48 -8.30 5.66
N ALA A 21 4.75 -7.08 5.18
CA ALA A 21 5.13 -6.87 3.78
C ALA A 21 6.41 -7.65 3.42
N GLY A 22 7.43 -7.60 4.26
CA GLY A 22 8.68 -8.33 4.07
C GLY A 22 8.49 -9.84 4.03
N ALA A 23 7.63 -10.40 4.87
CA ALA A 23 7.29 -11.83 4.84
C ALA A 23 6.66 -12.22 3.49
N MET A 24 5.65 -11.47 3.03
CA MET A 24 5.01 -11.73 1.73
C MET A 24 6.00 -11.56 0.56
N VAL A 25 6.85 -10.54 0.61
CA VAL A 25 7.89 -10.31 -0.41
C VAL A 25 8.86 -11.49 -0.46
N ALA A 26 9.25 -12.05 0.69
CA ALA A 26 10.13 -13.21 0.75
C ALA A 26 9.47 -14.44 0.13
N ASP A 27 8.19 -14.68 0.41
CA ASP A 27 7.42 -15.80 -0.16
C ASP A 27 7.29 -15.70 -1.69
N MET A 28 7.20 -14.46 -2.23
CA MET A 28 7.10 -14.20 -3.66
C MET A 28 8.46 -14.09 -4.37
N GLY A 29 9.57 -13.98 -3.64
CA GLY A 29 10.90 -13.75 -4.21
C GLY A 29 11.15 -12.32 -4.71
N GLY A 30 10.31 -11.37 -4.32
CA GLY A 30 10.33 -9.98 -4.78
C GLY A 30 8.93 -9.45 -5.09
N ILE A 31 8.86 -8.18 -5.46
CA ILE A 31 7.62 -7.50 -5.91
C ILE A 31 7.93 -6.52 -7.04
N ASP A 32 6.95 -6.29 -7.90
CA ASP A 32 6.98 -5.23 -8.91
C ASP A 32 6.41 -3.90 -8.37
N ALA A 33 5.46 -3.99 -7.42
CA ALA A 33 4.77 -2.83 -6.88
C ALA A 33 4.40 -3.00 -5.40
N LEU A 34 4.38 -1.88 -4.68
CA LEU A 34 3.83 -1.66 -3.36
C LEU A 34 2.63 -0.72 -3.49
N VAL A 35 1.44 -1.18 -3.11
CA VAL A 35 0.20 -0.41 -3.25
C VAL A 35 -0.37 -0.09 -1.87
N PHE A 36 -0.65 1.19 -1.62
CA PHE A 36 -1.36 1.66 -0.44
C PHE A 36 -2.83 1.91 -0.79
N THR A 37 -3.72 1.40 0.06
CA THR A 37 -5.18 1.54 -0.07
C THR A 37 -5.83 1.64 1.32
N GLY A 38 -7.13 1.91 1.36
CA GLY A 38 -7.91 2.08 2.58
C GLY A 38 -7.58 3.38 3.30
N GLY A 39 -8.38 3.71 4.33
CA GLY A 39 -8.30 5.02 5.00
C GLY A 39 -6.89 5.43 5.43
N ILE A 40 -6.13 4.53 6.07
CA ILE A 40 -4.75 4.81 6.49
C ILE A 40 -3.81 4.88 5.28
N GLY A 41 -3.85 3.89 4.37
CA GLY A 41 -2.95 3.84 3.23
C GLY A 41 -3.12 5.04 2.30
N GLU A 42 -4.34 5.51 2.12
CA GLU A 42 -4.67 6.64 1.23
C GLU A 42 -4.33 8.00 1.84
N ASN A 43 -4.52 8.17 3.15
CA ASN A 43 -4.48 9.51 3.77
C ASN A 43 -3.28 9.77 4.69
N ALA A 44 -2.60 8.73 5.19
CA ALA A 44 -1.53 8.89 6.18
C ALA A 44 -0.13 8.93 5.52
N ALA A 45 0.23 10.07 4.92
CA ALA A 45 1.52 10.24 4.23
C ALA A 45 2.75 9.90 5.09
N GLY A 46 2.72 10.23 6.39
CA GLY A 46 3.81 9.90 7.32
C GLY A 46 3.99 8.40 7.53
N LEU A 47 2.89 7.64 7.60
CA LEU A 47 2.92 6.18 7.72
C LEU A 47 3.43 5.55 6.42
N ARG A 48 2.92 5.99 5.26
CA ARG A 48 3.44 5.55 3.96
C ARG A 48 4.94 5.77 3.85
N ALA A 49 5.44 6.95 4.20
CA ALA A 49 6.87 7.27 4.15
C ALA A 49 7.69 6.35 5.07
N GLY A 50 7.20 6.04 6.27
CA GLY A 50 7.84 5.10 7.18
C GLY A 50 7.95 3.69 6.59
N ILE A 51 6.85 3.19 6.01
CA ILE A 51 6.79 1.87 5.40
C ILE A 51 7.69 1.79 4.16
N MET A 52 7.61 2.77 3.26
CA MET A 52 8.46 2.82 2.05
C MET A 52 9.94 2.87 2.40
N ARG A 53 10.34 3.62 3.44
CA ARG A 53 11.72 3.60 3.95
C ARG A 53 12.13 2.21 4.43
N GLY A 54 11.27 1.52 5.19
CA GLY A 54 11.54 0.17 5.67
C GLY A 54 11.68 -0.89 4.57
N LEU A 55 11.10 -0.64 3.40
CA LEU A 55 11.14 -1.53 2.23
C LEU A 55 12.09 -1.05 1.11
N SER A 56 12.83 0.05 1.33
CA SER A 56 13.73 0.66 0.33
C SER A 56 14.79 -0.30 -0.21
N TYR A 57 15.22 -1.29 0.60
CA TYR A 57 16.19 -2.32 0.21
C TYR A 57 15.74 -3.19 -0.98
N LEU A 58 14.45 -3.18 -1.33
CA LEU A 58 13.91 -3.84 -2.51
C LEU A 58 14.20 -3.09 -3.82
N GLY A 59 14.87 -1.94 -3.74
CA GLY A 59 15.04 -1.00 -4.87
C GLY A 59 13.84 -0.07 -5.04
N LEU A 60 13.16 0.25 -3.93
CA LEU A 60 12.09 1.24 -3.90
C LEU A 60 12.67 2.62 -3.58
N ASP A 61 12.64 3.51 -4.57
CA ASP A 61 13.00 4.92 -4.44
C ASP A 61 11.71 5.77 -4.54
N PHE A 62 11.31 6.40 -3.43
CA PHE A 62 10.05 7.15 -3.37
C PHE A 62 10.22 8.67 -3.40
N ASP A 63 9.24 9.35 -4.02
CA ASP A 63 9.16 10.82 -4.06
C ASP A 63 8.41 11.31 -2.82
N ALA A 64 9.15 11.93 -1.90
CA ALA A 64 8.61 12.46 -0.65
C ALA A 64 7.52 13.54 -0.90
N LEU A 65 7.70 14.39 -1.92
CA LEU A 65 6.75 15.46 -2.22
C LEU A 65 5.47 14.89 -2.85
N ALA A 66 5.59 13.90 -3.75
CA ALA A 66 4.43 13.21 -4.30
C ALA A 66 3.64 12.49 -3.18
N ASN A 67 4.36 11.86 -2.24
CA ASN A 67 3.76 11.22 -1.08
C ASN A 67 3.03 12.20 -0.15
N GLU A 68 3.64 13.35 0.15
CA GLU A 68 3.01 14.39 0.97
C GLU A 68 1.73 14.95 0.33
N ARG A 69 1.72 15.11 -1.00
CA ARG A 69 0.53 15.56 -1.75
C ARG A 69 -0.56 14.50 -1.88
N GLY A 70 -0.30 13.25 -1.49
CA GLY A 70 -1.24 12.15 -1.71
C GLY A 70 -1.43 11.81 -3.19
N ALA A 71 -0.37 11.92 -4.00
CA ALA A 71 -0.42 11.51 -5.40
C ALA A 71 -0.69 10.01 -5.55
N THR A 72 -1.19 9.61 -6.71
CA THR A 72 -1.42 8.18 -7.03
C THR A 72 -0.13 7.43 -7.31
N THR A 73 0.89 8.11 -7.83
CA THR A 73 2.23 7.56 -8.04
C THR A 73 3.19 8.17 -7.04
N LEU A 74 3.87 7.31 -6.28
CA LEU A 74 4.72 7.71 -5.16
C LEU A 74 6.20 7.43 -5.37
N HIS A 75 6.59 6.80 -6.48
CA HIS A 75 7.99 6.45 -6.75
C HIS A 75 8.67 7.44 -7.70
N LEU A 76 9.98 7.56 -7.58
CA LEU A 76 10.81 8.36 -8.48
C LEU A 76 11.01 7.62 -9.82
N PRO A 77 11.26 8.35 -10.92
CA PRO A 77 11.70 7.74 -12.17
C PRO A 77 12.96 6.89 -11.96
N GLY A 78 12.91 5.62 -12.37
CA GLY A 78 14.03 4.68 -12.20
C GLY A 78 13.95 3.79 -10.96
N SER A 79 12.98 4.00 -10.07
CA SER A 79 12.70 3.04 -8.99
C SER A 79 12.39 1.66 -9.57
N ARG A 80 13.01 0.61 -9.03
CA ARG A 80 12.79 -0.77 -9.48
C ARG A 80 11.41 -1.28 -9.06
N VAL A 81 10.96 -0.87 -7.88
CA VAL A 81 9.62 -1.18 -7.36
C VAL A 81 8.75 0.05 -7.49
N GLN A 82 7.54 -0.12 -8.02
CA GLN A 82 6.56 0.96 -8.09
C GLN A 82 5.90 1.17 -6.72
N ALA A 83 5.82 2.40 -6.24
CA ALA A 83 4.94 2.74 -5.12
C ALA A 83 3.71 3.51 -5.61
N LEU A 84 2.52 3.08 -5.18
CA LEU A 84 1.24 3.60 -5.65
C LEU A 84 0.25 3.82 -4.49
N VAL A 85 -0.66 4.78 -4.66
CA VAL A 85 -1.91 4.87 -3.89
C VAL A 85 -3.06 4.50 -4.81
N HIS A 86 -3.86 3.52 -4.40
CA HIS A 86 -5.06 3.11 -5.12
C HIS A 86 -6.25 3.13 -4.16
N PRO A 87 -7.22 4.05 -4.34
CA PRO A 87 -8.39 4.11 -3.49
C PRO A 87 -9.16 2.80 -3.51
N ALA A 88 -9.59 2.33 -2.34
CA ALA A 88 -10.53 1.22 -2.28
C ALA A 88 -11.90 1.68 -2.78
N ASP A 89 -12.53 0.87 -3.63
CA ASP A 89 -13.92 1.04 -4.06
C ASP A 89 -14.64 -0.31 -3.92
N GLU A 90 -14.85 -0.71 -2.68
CA GLU A 90 -15.46 -1.99 -2.35
C GLU A 90 -16.90 -2.08 -2.89
N GLU A 91 -17.62 -0.96 -2.93
CA GLU A 91 -19.00 -0.90 -3.41
C GLU A 91 -19.10 -1.27 -4.89
N SER A 92 -18.26 -0.69 -5.74
CA SER A 92 -18.21 -1.03 -7.16
C SER A 92 -17.85 -2.49 -7.40
N TRP A 93 -16.87 -3.02 -6.64
CA TRP A 93 -16.50 -4.44 -6.70
C TRP A 93 -17.66 -5.36 -6.34
N ILE A 94 -18.39 -5.06 -5.26
CA ILE A 94 -19.57 -5.83 -4.84
C ILE A 94 -20.65 -5.80 -5.93
N VAL A 95 -20.91 -4.63 -6.53
CA VAL A 95 -21.90 -4.47 -7.59
C VAL A 95 -21.52 -5.28 -8.83
N GLU A 96 -20.27 -5.22 -9.26
CA GLU A 96 -19.78 -5.96 -10.42
C GLU A 96 -19.89 -7.47 -10.19
N GLU A 97 -19.45 -7.95 -9.02
CA GLU A 97 -19.52 -9.37 -8.68
C GLU A 97 -20.96 -9.86 -8.54
N ALA A 98 -21.85 -9.08 -7.91
CA ALA A 98 -23.27 -9.40 -7.83
C ALA A 98 -23.91 -9.48 -9.23
N ARG A 99 -23.58 -8.56 -10.14
CA ARG A 99 -24.04 -8.61 -11.54
C ARG A 99 -23.51 -9.84 -12.27
N ARG A 100 -22.25 -10.21 -12.05
CA ARG A 100 -21.64 -11.42 -12.65
C ARG A 100 -22.37 -12.69 -12.22
N ILE A 101 -22.71 -12.81 -10.94
CA ILE A 101 -23.46 -13.96 -10.39
C ILE A 101 -24.89 -13.97 -10.95
N LEU A 102 -25.60 -12.84 -10.91
CA LEU A 102 -27.00 -12.73 -11.34
C LEU A 102 -27.19 -12.93 -12.86
N SER A 103 -26.18 -12.60 -13.68
CA SER A 103 -26.21 -12.81 -15.13
C SER A 103 -25.90 -14.25 -15.56
N GLY A 104 -25.81 -15.19 -14.61
CA GLY A 104 -25.57 -16.61 -14.88
C GLY A 104 -24.11 -16.92 -15.23
N GLY A 105 -23.16 -16.09 -14.77
CA GLY A 105 -21.73 -16.26 -14.98
C GLY A 105 -21.25 -17.59 -14.44
N GLN A 106 -21.07 -18.56 -15.35
CA GLN A 106 -20.45 -19.86 -15.11
C GLN A 106 -19.19 -19.68 -14.26
N ALA A 107 -19.12 -20.45 -13.18
CA ALA A 107 -17.91 -20.61 -12.38
C ALA A 107 -16.77 -21.05 -13.31
N ARG A 108 -15.65 -20.31 -13.30
CA ARG A 108 -14.41 -20.79 -13.90
C ARG A 108 -13.99 -22.07 -13.16
N ALA A 109 -13.90 -23.17 -13.91
CA ALA A 109 -13.09 -24.33 -13.56
C ALA A 109 -11.60 -23.97 -13.62
#